data_AF-A0A1Z9GWI9-F1
#
_entry.id   AF-A0A1Z9GWI9-F1
#
_cell.length_a   1.000
_cell.length_b   1.000
_cell.length_c   1.000
_cell.angle_alpha   90.00
_cell.angle_beta   90.00
_cell.angle_gamma   90.00
#
_symmetry.space_group_name_H-M   'P 1'
#
loop_
_entity.id
_entity.type
_entity.pdbx_description
1 polymer ?
#
loop_
_entity_poly.entity_id
_entity_poly.type
_entity_poly.pdbx_seq_one_letter_code
_entity_poly.pdbx_strand_id
1 'polypeptide(L)'
;MSVTFLPVFLMFLTSLVIGAKIRTMWMTPFYLFFGLLFIYLFKNKINTNKIKNFICVFIFLFLLSPFLYGYISVTQTDKRTDYNGREIANLVERKLIQLGYENVMGVTGNEWVAGNLCYHLKSKPKCVILSTNKIIIGAEGKNGPASFGLKELISNNYK
;
A
#
# COMPACT_ATOMS: atom_id res chain seq x y z
N MET A 1 23.07 8.10 24.66
CA MET A 1 22.60 6.86 25.31
C MET A 1 21.21 7.04 25.89
N SER A 2 21.01 7.98 26.83
CA SER A 2 19.69 8.22 27.45
C SER A 2 18.58 8.56 26.45
N VAL A 3 18.83 9.41 25.46
CA VAL A 3 17.82 9.78 24.44
C VAL A 3 17.29 8.57 23.63
N THR A 4 18.06 7.49 23.52
CA THR A 4 17.67 6.28 22.79
C THR A 4 17.01 5.24 23.70
N PHE A 5 17.58 4.99 24.89
CA PHE A 5 17.13 3.92 25.78
C PHE A 5 16.11 4.35 26.84
N LEU A 6 16.17 5.60 27.32
CA LEU A 6 15.26 6.10 28.36
C LEU A 6 13.79 6.07 27.90
N PRO A 7 13.45 6.48 26.66
CA PRO A 7 12.07 6.42 26.21
C PRO A 7 11.54 4.98 26.09
N VAL A 8 12.37 4.03 25.62
CA VAL A 8 12.03 2.60 25.55
C VAL A 8 11.80 2.03 26.95
N PHE A 9 12.64 2.41 27.91
CA PHE A 9 12.51 2.00 29.30
C PHE A 9 11.23 2.56 29.95
N LEU A 10 10.95 3.85 29.77
CA LEU A 10 9.72 4.48 30.29
C LEU A 10 8.47 3.85 29.67
N MET A 11 8.49 3.59 28.36
CA MET A 11 7.40 2.89 27.68
C MET A 11 7.18 1.50 28.27
N PHE A 12 8.24 0.72 28.44
CA PHE A 12 8.14 -0.61 29.06
C PHE A 12 7.57 -0.52 30.49
N LEU A 13 8.04 0.43 31.29
CA LEU A 13 7.55 0.64 32.66
C LEU A 13 6.06 1.01 32.68
N THR A 14 5.62 1.91 31.81
CA THR A 14 4.19 2.27 31.70
C THR A 14 3.34 1.08 31.29
N SER A 15 3.81 0.25 30.36
CA SER A 15 3.14 -1.00 29.97
C SER A 15 3.03 -1.98 31.14
N LEU A 16 4.07 -2.12 31.95
CA LEU A 16 4.07 -2.97 33.14
C LEU A 16 3.09 -2.46 34.19
N VAL A 17 3.09 -1.16 34.50
CA VAL A 17 2.20 -0.54 35.50
C VAL A 17 0.73 -0.59 35.08
N ILE A 18 0.44 -0.35 33.81
CA ILE A 18 -0.94 -0.28 33.29
C ILE A 18 -1.46 -1.66 32.84
N GLY A 19 -0.58 -2.65 32.67
CA GLY A 19 -0.92 -3.97 32.13
C GLY A 19 -1.24 -3.95 30.63
N ALA A 20 -0.86 -2.87 29.92
CA ALA A 20 -1.14 -2.71 28.50
C ALA A 20 -0.12 -3.46 27.63
N LYS A 21 -0.56 -4.18 26.60
CA LYS A 21 0.35 -4.83 25.64
C LYS A 21 1.05 -3.78 24.76
N ILE A 22 2.37 -3.89 24.64
CA ILE A 22 3.18 -3.06 23.74
C ILE A 22 2.85 -3.42 22.28
N ARG A 23 2.37 -2.43 21.51
CA ARG A 23 2.12 -2.57 20.06
C ARG A 23 3.26 -1.95 19.26
N THR A 24 3.54 -2.53 18.08
CA THR A 24 4.64 -2.12 17.18
C THR A 24 4.65 -0.62 16.86
N MET A 25 3.47 0.00 16.72
CA MET A 25 3.34 1.44 16.44
C MET A 25 3.91 2.32 17.56
N TRP A 26 3.81 1.89 18.83
CA TRP A 26 4.29 2.68 19.97
C TRP A 26 5.82 2.72 20.04
N MET A 27 6.50 1.71 19.49
CA MET A 27 7.96 1.65 19.45
C MET A 27 8.58 2.52 18.35
N THR A 28 7.80 2.86 17.31
CA THR A 28 8.25 3.58 16.11
C THR A 28 9.02 4.88 16.40
N PRO A 29 8.53 5.82 17.23
CA PRO A 29 9.27 7.04 17.54
C PRO A 29 10.60 6.80 18.28
N PHE A 30 10.75 5.67 18.97
CA PHE A 30 11.97 5.36 19.73
C PHE A 30 13.10 4.82 18.86
N TYR A 31 12.81 4.39 17.63
CA TYR A 31 13.84 3.98 16.68
C TYR A 31 14.55 5.15 16.00
N LEU A 32 13.97 6.36 16.04
CA LEU A 32 14.48 7.55 15.33
C LEU A 32 15.90 7.94 15.75
N PHE A 33 16.28 7.69 17.01
CA PHE A 33 17.60 8.05 17.55
C PHE A 33 18.66 6.94 17.46
N PHE A 34 18.35 5.78 16.86
CA PHE A 34 19.35 4.72 16.72
C PHE A 34 20.50 5.11 15.79
N GLY A 35 20.25 5.90 14.74
CA GLY A 35 21.33 6.43 13.90
C GLY A 35 22.36 7.25 14.70
N LEU A 36 21.87 8.10 15.61
CA LEU A 36 22.74 8.87 16.52
C LEU A 36 23.48 7.98 17.51
N LEU A 37 22.83 6.90 17.99
CA LEU A 37 23.45 5.90 18.86
C LEU A 37 24.64 5.23 18.16
N PHE A 38 24.47 4.81 16.89
CA PHE A 38 25.55 4.22 16.09
C PHE A 38 26.72 5.19 15.96
N ILE A 39 26.47 6.45 15.57
CA ILE A 39 27.52 7.46 15.47
C ILE A 39 28.25 7.64 16.81
N TYR A 40 27.50 7.72 17.92
CA TYR A 40 28.08 7.86 19.25
C TYR A 40 28.98 6.69 19.65
N LEU A 41 28.54 5.44 19.40
CA LEU A 41 29.31 4.23 19.71
C LEU A 41 30.63 4.16 18.94
N PHE A 42 30.62 4.60 17.68
CA PHE A 42 31.79 4.54 16.81
C PHE A 42 32.60 5.83 16.78
N LYS A 43 32.21 6.89 17.53
CA LYS A 43 32.80 8.23 17.43
C LYS A 43 34.33 8.25 17.49
N ASN A 44 34.94 7.44 18.38
CA ASN A 44 36.39 7.39 18.56
C ASN A 44 37.12 6.67 17.41
N LYS A 45 36.39 5.91 16.60
CA LYS A 45 36.87 5.21 15.40
C LYS A 45 36.58 5.99 14.12
N ILE A 46 35.82 7.10 14.19
CA ILE A 46 35.49 7.92 13.03
C ILE A 46 36.72 8.74 12.64
N ASN A 47 37.26 8.46 11.45
CA ASN A 47 38.30 9.28 10.86
C ASN A 47 37.66 10.47 10.13
N THR A 48 37.79 11.67 10.72
CA THR A 48 37.23 12.91 10.18
C THR A 48 37.79 13.27 8.80
N ASN A 49 39.02 12.84 8.48
CA ASN A 49 39.64 13.09 7.18
C ASN A 49 38.93 12.35 6.04
N LYS A 50 38.16 11.28 6.33
CA LYS A 50 37.42 10.50 5.34
C LYS A 50 35.95 10.89 5.20
N ILE A 51 35.47 11.89 5.96
CA ILE A 51 34.05 12.30 5.95
C ILE A 51 33.61 12.79 4.55
N LYS A 52 34.47 13.48 3.81
CA LYS A 52 34.15 13.94 2.44
C LYS A 52 33.79 12.76 1.52
N ASN A 53 34.57 11.68 1.58
CA ASN A 53 34.31 10.48 0.77
C ASN A 53 33.03 9.78 1.23
N PHE A 54 32.79 9.70 2.55
CA PHE A 54 31.53 9.16 3.08
C PHE A 54 30.32 9.93 2.58
N ILE A 55 30.34 11.27 2.64
CA ILE A 55 29.24 12.12 2.16
C ILE A 55 29.00 11.91 0.67
N CYS A 56 30.06 11.82 -0.14
CA CYS A 56 29.93 11.58 -1.57
C CYS A 56 29.25 10.23 -1.87
N VAL A 57 29.70 9.14 -1.24
CA VAL A 57 29.08 7.81 -1.39
C VAL A 57 27.65 7.79 -0.84
N PHE A 58 27.41 8.44 0.29
CA PHE A 58 26.08 8.54 0.89
C PHE A 58 25.11 9.25 -0.04
N ILE A 59 25.48 10.42 -0.60
CA ILE A 59 24.64 11.16 -1.55
C ILE A 59 24.39 10.31 -2.80
N PHE A 60 25.42 9.64 -3.32
CA PHE A 60 25.26 8.74 -4.46
C PHE A 60 24.23 7.64 -4.18
N LEU A 61 24.36 6.91 -3.07
CA LEU A 61 23.43 5.85 -2.67
C LEU A 61 22.03 6.39 -2.36
N PHE A 62 21.95 7.55 -1.70
CA PHE A 62 20.70 8.20 -1.35
C PHE A 62 19.92 8.60 -2.60
N LEU A 63 20.59 9.16 -3.61
CA LEU A 63 19.97 9.54 -4.87
C LEU A 63 19.72 8.34 -5.80
N LEU A 64 20.51 7.27 -5.71
CA LEU A 64 20.32 6.06 -6.52
C LEU A 64 18.90 5.48 -6.36
N SER A 65 18.36 5.50 -5.13
CA SER A 65 16.99 5.02 -4.85
C SER A 65 15.90 5.77 -5.65
N PRO A 66 15.74 7.10 -5.52
CA PRO A 66 14.76 7.85 -6.30
C PRO A 66 15.06 7.83 -7.80
N PHE A 67 16.31 7.75 -8.23
CA PHE A 67 16.64 7.60 -9.65
C PHE A 67 16.18 6.25 -10.22
N LEU A 68 16.46 5.13 -9.53
CA LEU A 68 15.99 3.81 -9.95
C LEU A 68 14.47 3.72 -9.92
N TYR A 69 13.83 4.26 -8.87
CA TYR A 69 12.38 4.32 -8.78
C TYR A 69 11.79 5.16 -9.93
N GLY A 70 12.37 6.33 -10.19
CA GLY A 70 11.97 7.22 -11.28
C GLY A 70 12.12 6.57 -12.64
N TYR A 71 13.23 5.87 -12.89
CA TYR A 71 13.45 5.09 -14.12
C TYR A 71 12.34 4.07 -14.33
N ILE A 72 12.09 3.20 -13.33
CA ILE A 72 10.98 2.23 -13.37
C ILE A 72 9.66 2.98 -13.57
N SER A 73 9.49 4.17 -12.98
CA SER A 73 8.29 5.01 -13.13
C SER A 73 8.03 5.61 -14.47
N VAL A 74 9.05 5.82 -15.28
CA VAL A 74 8.87 6.30 -16.63
C VAL A 74 8.75 5.12 -17.61
N THR A 75 9.45 4.00 -17.35
CA THR A 75 9.52 2.89 -18.30
C THR A 75 8.38 1.88 -18.17
N GLN A 76 7.86 1.66 -16.96
CA GLN A 76 6.84 0.65 -16.71
C GLN A 76 5.45 1.26 -16.85
N THR A 77 4.67 0.79 -17.82
CA THR A 77 3.33 1.30 -18.13
C THR A 77 2.19 0.54 -17.43
N ASP A 78 2.45 -0.65 -16.87
CA ASP A 78 1.46 -1.50 -16.19
C ASP A 78 1.48 -1.31 -14.66
N LYS A 79 1.77 -0.09 -14.22
CA LYS A 79 1.92 0.20 -12.79
C LYS A 79 0.60 0.18 -12.06
N ARG A 80 0.63 -0.45 -10.88
CA ARG A 80 -0.44 -0.36 -9.90
C ARG A 80 -0.76 1.10 -9.53
N THR A 81 0.23 1.98 -9.42
CA THR A 81 -0.01 3.39 -9.11
C THR A 81 -0.80 4.14 -10.17
N ASP A 82 -0.77 3.66 -11.41
CA ASP A 82 -1.37 4.31 -12.56
C ASP A 82 -2.67 3.59 -12.99
N TYR A 83 -3.13 2.63 -12.18
CA TYR A 83 -4.35 1.89 -12.40
C TYR A 83 -5.58 2.78 -12.22
N ASN A 84 -6.37 2.95 -13.27
CA ASN A 84 -7.48 3.89 -13.30
C ASN A 84 -8.75 3.39 -12.59
N GLY A 85 -8.64 2.90 -11.35
CA GLY A 85 -9.72 2.18 -10.66
C GLY A 85 -11.10 2.86 -10.70
N ARG A 86 -11.15 4.19 -10.66
CA ARG A 86 -12.39 4.97 -10.73
C ARG A 86 -13.08 4.89 -12.10
N GLU A 87 -12.35 5.10 -13.19
CA GLU A 87 -12.95 5.02 -14.53
C GLU A 87 -13.43 3.62 -14.86
N ILE A 88 -12.67 2.61 -14.41
CA ILE A 88 -13.00 1.20 -14.56
C ILE A 88 -14.30 0.88 -13.83
N ALA A 89 -14.43 1.29 -12.58
CA ALA A 89 -15.68 1.13 -11.81
C ALA A 89 -16.86 1.85 -12.47
N ASN A 90 -16.68 3.08 -12.96
CA ASN A 90 -17.72 3.82 -13.66
C ASN A 90 -18.14 3.14 -14.98
N LEU A 91 -17.21 2.49 -15.69
CA LEU A 91 -17.53 1.70 -16.88
C LEU A 91 -18.32 0.43 -16.53
N VAL A 92 -17.90 -0.30 -15.49
CA VAL A 92 -18.62 -1.46 -14.95
C VAL A 92 -20.05 -1.08 -14.58
N GLU A 93 -20.24 -0.02 -13.79
CA GLU A 93 -21.58 0.42 -13.36
C GLU A 93 -22.47 0.78 -14.55
N ARG A 94 -21.96 1.59 -15.48
CA ARG A 94 -22.73 1.97 -16.67
C ARG A 94 -23.15 0.74 -17.47
N LYS A 95 -22.27 -0.25 -17.62
CA LYS A 95 -22.60 -1.47 -18.35
C LYS A 95 -23.65 -2.31 -17.64
N LEU A 96 -23.54 -2.46 -16.32
CA LEU A 96 -24.53 -3.19 -15.51
C LEU A 96 -25.91 -2.52 -15.55
N ILE A 97 -25.95 -1.19 -15.45
CA ILE A 97 -27.20 -0.42 -15.56
C ILE A 97 -27.85 -0.62 -16.93
N GLN A 98 -27.07 -0.60 -18.02
CA GLN A 98 -27.57 -0.91 -19.37
C GLN A 98 -28.16 -2.32 -19.48
N LEU A 99 -27.64 -3.28 -18.71
CA LEU A 99 -28.14 -4.65 -18.64
C LEU A 99 -29.31 -4.81 -17.66
N GLY A 100 -29.74 -3.74 -16.98
CA GLY A 100 -30.86 -3.77 -16.02
C GLY A 100 -30.47 -4.14 -14.59
N TYR A 101 -29.18 -4.07 -14.24
CA TYR A 101 -28.64 -4.35 -12.91
C TYR A 101 -28.14 -3.05 -12.27
N GLU A 102 -28.90 -2.51 -11.33
CA GLU A 102 -28.65 -1.19 -10.76
C GLU A 102 -27.76 -1.22 -9.51
N ASN A 103 -27.66 -2.37 -8.84
CA ASN A 103 -26.92 -2.49 -7.58
C ASN A 103 -25.88 -3.61 -7.62
N VAL A 104 -24.61 -3.28 -7.39
CA VAL A 104 -23.55 -4.30 -7.25
C VAL A 104 -23.52 -4.78 -5.81
N MET A 105 -23.71 -6.08 -5.61
CA MET A 105 -23.82 -6.71 -4.29
C MET A 105 -22.49 -7.27 -3.81
N GLY A 106 -21.67 -7.77 -4.74
CA GLY A 106 -20.40 -8.41 -4.41
C GLY A 106 -19.38 -8.36 -5.54
N VAL A 107 -18.11 -8.29 -5.20
CA VAL A 107 -17.00 -8.44 -6.14
C VAL A 107 -16.01 -9.45 -5.58
N THR A 108 -15.67 -10.44 -6.40
CA THR A 108 -14.76 -11.52 -6.05
C THR A 108 -13.58 -11.54 -7.02
N GLY A 109 -12.35 -11.55 -6.51
CA GLY A 109 -11.15 -11.58 -7.36
C GLY A 109 -9.86 -11.24 -6.63
N ASN A 110 -8.78 -10.95 -7.38
CA ASN A 110 -7.51 -10.56 -6.77
C ASN A 110 -7.58 -9.21 -6.05
N GLU A 111 -6.70 -9.06 -5.07
CA GLU A 111 -6.57 -7.88 -4.21
C GLU A 111 -6.50 -6.59 -5.00
N TRP A 112 -5.84 -6.61 -6.16
CA TRP A 112 -5.62 -5.41 -6.95
C TRP A 112 -6.88 -4.95 -7.68
N VAL A 113 -7.44 -5.80 -8.54
CA VAL A 113 -8.57 -5.43 -9.39
C VAL A 113 -9.88 -5.43 -8.61
N ALA A 114 -10.14 -6.47 -7.81
CA ALA A 114 -11.37 -6.54 -7.01
C ALA A 114 -11.36 -5.49 -5.91
N GLY A 115 -10.22 -5.26 -5.25
CA GLY A 115 -10.11 -4.21 -4.23
C GLY A 115 -10.40 -2.81 -4.77
N ASN A 116 -9.84 -2.46 -5.94
CA ASN A 116 -10.12 -1.17 -6.58
C ASN A 116 -11.59 -1.03 -7.00
N LEU A 117 -12.20 -2.09 -7.54
CA LEU A 117 -13.63 -2.08 -7.87
C LEU A 117 -14.48 -1.89 -6.61
N CYS A 118 -14.25 -2.66 -5.55
CA CYS A 118 -14.98 -2.51 -4.29
C CYS A 118 -14.86 -1.10 -3.70
N TYR A 119 -13.69 -0.48 -3.85
CA TYR A 119 -13.42 0.87 -3.35
C TYR A 119 -14.15 1.97 -4.15
N HIS A 120 -14.17 1.84 -5.48
CA HIS A 120 -14.69 2.88 -6.37
C HIS A 120 -16.16 2.71 -6.77
N LEU A 121 -16.71 1.49 -6.70
CA LEU A 121 -18.13 1.25 -6.96
C LEU A 121 -19.01 1.96 -5.91
N LYS A 122 -20.02 2.68 -6.37
CA LYS A 122 -20.95 3.49 -5.58
C LYS A 122 -21.73 2.65 -4.57
N SER A 123 -22.07 1.41 -4.91
CA SER A 123 -22.81 0.50 -4.03
C SER A 123 -21.97 -0.04 -2.87
N LYS A 124 -20.64 0.13 -2.89
CA LYS A 124 -19.69 -0.40 -1.89
C LYS A 124 -19.94 -1.90 -1.62
N PRO A 125 -19.81 -2.75 -2.65
CA PRO A 125 -20.20 -4.15 -2.58
C PRO A 125 -19.35 -4.94 -1.57
N LYS A 126 -19.85 -6.11 -1.17
CA LYS A 126 -19.06 -7.07 -0.39
C LYS A 126 -17.84 -7.53 -1.19
N CYS A 127 -16.66 -7.34 -0.65
CA CYS A 127 -15.41 -7.71 -1.31
C CYS A 127 -14.92 -9.09 -0.84
N VAL A 128 -14.65 -9.99 -1.77
CA VAL A 128 -14.05 -11.30 -1.50
C VAL A 128 -12.74 -11.43 -2.27
N ILE A 129 -11.63 -11.36 -1.53
CA ILE A 129 -10.30 -11.42 -2.14
C ILE A 129 -9.82 -12.87 -2.23
N LEU A 130 -9.44 -13.28 -3.44
CA LEU A 130 -8.91 -14.60 -3.77
C LEU A 130 -7.67 -14.45 -4.64
N SER A 131 -6.72 -15.40 -4.58
CA SER A 131 -5.52 -15.44 -5.44
C SER A 131 -5.85 -15.90 -6.87
N THR A 132 -6.79 -15.23 -7.54
CA THR A 132 -7.28 -15.57 -8.88
C THR A 132 -7.28 -14.36 -9.82
N ASN A 133 -6.95 -14.61 -11.08
CA ASN A 133 -7.03 -13.60 -12.14
C ASN A 133 -8.44 -13.42 -12.70
N LYS A 134 -9.40 -14.27 -12.31
CA LYS A 134 -10.82 -14.13 -12.70
C LYS A 134 -11.51 -13.19 -11.73
N ILE A 135 -12.16 -12.16 -12.28
CA ILE A 135 -12.95 -11.20 -11.51
C ILE A 135 -14.42 -11.44 -11.80
N ILE A 136 -15.19 -11.70 -10.75
CA ILE A 136 -16.63 -11.95 -10.82
C ILE A 136 -17.35 -10.83 -10.06
N ILE A 137 -18.37 -10.27 -10.69
CA ILE A 137 -19.18 -9.17 -10.15
C ILE A 137 -20.60 -9.68 -10.01
N GLY A 138 -21.09 -9.77 -8.78
CA GLY A 138 -22.47 -10.09 -8.47
C GLY A 138 -23.30 -8.81 -8.38
N ALA A 139 -24.37 -8.72 -9.16
CA ALA A 139 -25.26 -7.56 -9.19
C ALA A 139 -26.73 -7.98 -9.13
N GLU A 140 -27.57 -7.11 -8.60
CA GLU A 140 -29.01 -7.29 -8.46
C GLU A 140 -29.74 -6.33 -9.41
N GLY A 141 -30.71 -6.89 -10.13
CA GLY A 141 -31.53 -6.17 -11.10
C GLY A 141 -32.99 -6.61 -11.02
N LYS A 142 -33.83 -6.04 -11.88
CA LYS A 142 -35.29 -6.33 -11.87
C LYS A 142 -35.63 -7.80 -12.12
N ASN A 143 -34.73 -8.54 -12.77
CA ASN A 143 -34.89 -9.96 -13.08
C ASN A 143 -34.24 -10.88 -12.02
N GLY A 144 -33.83 -10.34 -10.87
CA GLY A 144 -33.13 -11.06 -9.80
C GLY A 144 -31.60 -10.89 -9.85
N PRO A 145 -30.87 -11.59 -8.96
CA PRO A 145 -29.40 -11.50 -8.89
C PRO A 145 -28.75 -12.25 -10.06
N ALA A 146 -27.67 -11.67 -10.60
CA ALA A 146 -26.83 -12.29 -11.61
C ALA A 146 -25.33 -12.07 -11.33
N SER A 147 -24.48 -12.84 -12.00
CA SER A 147 -23.02 -12.75 -11.91
C SER A 147 -22.41 -12.52 -13.27
N PHE A 148 -21.42 -11.64 -13.32
CA PHE A 148 -20.76 -11.21 -14.55
C PHE A 148 -19.25 -11.31 -14.42
N GLY A 149 -18.55 -11.73 -15.47
CA GLY A 149 -17.11 -11.60 -15.57
C GLY A 149 -16.71 -10.15 -15.88
N LEU A 150 -15.64 -9.64 -15.25
CA LEU A 150 -15.15 -8.28 -15.58
C LEU A 150 -14.83 -8.11 -17.07
N LYS A 151 -14.23 -9.15 -17.69
CA LYS A 151 -13.90 -9.16 -19.14
C LYS A 151 -15.14 -9.14 -20.03
N GLU A 152 -16.30 -9.60 -19.54
CA GLU A 152 -17.57 -9.57 -20.26
C GLU A 152 -18.19 -8.17 -20.23
N LEU A 153 -18.02 -7.46 -19.11
CA LEU A 153 -18.53 -6.11 -18.92
C LEU A 153 -17.68 -5.05 -19.62
N ILE A 154 -16.36 -5.25 -19.68
CA ILE A 154 -15.45 -4.35 -20.36
C ILE A 154 -14.58 -5.17 -21.32
N SER A 155 -14.90 -5.07 -22.62
CA SER A 155 -14.15 -5.68 -23.73
C SER A 155 -12.65 -5.35 -23.64
N ASN A 156 -11.81 -6.23 -24.22
CA ASN A 156 -10.33 -6.39 -24.23
C ASN A 156 -9.39 -5.15 -24.25
N ASN A 157 -9.89 -3.93 -24.07
CA ASN A 157 -9.10 -2.70 -23.96
C ASN A 157 -8.35 -2.55 -22.62
N TYR A 158 -8.31 -3.60 -21.77
CA TYR A 158 -7.38 -3.65 -20.65
C TYR A 158 -6.08 -4.31 -21.09
N LYS A 159 -5.08 -3.47 -21.34
CA LYS A 159 -3.67 -3.84 -21.17
C LYS A 159 -3.24 -3.51 -19.76
#